data_AF-A0A966MC73-F1
#
_entry.id   AF-A0A966MC73-F1
#
_cell.length_a   1.000
_cell.length_b   1.000
_cell.length_c   1.000
_cell.angle_alpha   90.00
_cell.angle_beta   90.00
_cell.angle_gamma   90.00
#
_symmetry.space_group_name_H-M   'P 1'
#
loop_
_entity.id
_entity.type
_entity.pdbx_description
1 polymer ?
#
loop_
_entity_poly.entity_id
_entity_poly.type
_entity_poly.pdbx_seq_one_letter_code
_entity_poly.pdbx_strand_id
1 'polypeptide(L)'
;MHIYFLYQSDLLLIGNFHGEKLVSIFSEVSDQLLIDAKPPKSSILPGGNGLSFDWNLIKNIEFDCPWLLAGGLNSKNAANAIDLTGATQLDLSSGVERSPGVKDENKIASFMSSI
;
A
#
# COMPACT_ATOMS: atom_id res chain seq x y z
N MET A 1 19.35 3.06 5.55
CA MET A 1 17.95 2.68 5.30
C MET A 1 17.45 3.47 4.11
N HIS A 2 17.58 2.91 2.92
CA HIS A 2 17.02 3.41 1.67
C HIS A 2 15.70 2.70 1.39
N ILE A 3 14.61 3.47 1.33
CA ILE A 3 13.25 2.98 1.00
C ILE A 3 12.86 3.53 -0.36
N TYR A 4 12.42 2.65 -1.26
CA TYR A 4 11.86 3.04 -2.55
C TYR A 4 10.34 2.92 -2.55
N PHE A 5 9.70 3.91 -3.17
CA PHE A 5 8.25 4.00 -3.29
C PHE A 5 7.84 3.51 -4.68
N LEU A 6 7.08 2.40 -4.73
CA LEU A 6 6.46 1.91 -5.94
C LEU A 6 4.99 2.33 -5.94
N TYR A 7 4.62 3.23 -6.84
CA TYR A 7 3.26 3.74 -6.93
C TYR A 7 2.37 2.86 -7.82
N GLN A 8 1.05 3.00 -7.71
CA GLN A 8 0.11 2.32 -8.61
C GLN A 8 0.43 2.50 -10.10
N SER A 9 0.95 3.66 -10.54
CA SER A 9 1.39 3.83 -11.94
C SER A 9 2.54 2.90 -12.33
N ASP A 10 3.44 2.66 -11.38
CA ASP A 10 4.55 1.74 -11.53
C ASP A 10 4.01 0.30 -11.44
N LEU A 11 2.98 0.06 -10.63
CA LEU A 11 2.27 -1.22 -10.52
C LEU A 11 1.37 -1.55 -11.75
N LEU A 12 0.91 -0.55 -12.49
CA LEU A 12 0.19 -0.74 -13.75
C LEU A 12 1.14 -1.11 -14.89
N LEU A 13 2.43 -0.75 -14.80
CA LEU A 13 3.49 -1.39 -15.58
C LEU A 13 3.74 -2.83 -15.08
N ILE A 14 3.49 -3.09 -13.79
CA ILE A 14 3.66 -4.42 -13.17
C ILE A 14 2.58 -5.42 -13.61
N GLY A 15 1.33 -4.99 -13.78
CA GLY A 15 0.23 -5.84 -14.26
C GLY A 15 0.32 -6.32 -15.72
N ASN A 16 1.25 -5.78 -16.52
CA ASN A 16 1.49 -6.17 -17.92
C ASN A 16 2.89 -6.80 -18.07
N PHE A 17 3.05 -8.12 -17.86
CA PHE A 17 4.23 -8.96 -18.23
C PHE A 17 5.66 -8.47 -17.86
N HIS A 18 5.83 -7.33 -17.19
CA HIS A 18 7.13 -6.67 -16.91
C HIS A 18 7.31 -6.30 -15.43
N GLY A 19 6.40 -6.72 -14.56
CA GLY A 19 6.33 -6.22 -13.20
C GLY A 19 7.31 -6.77 -12.19
N GLU A 20 7.49 -8.08 -12.22
CA GLU A 20 8.53 -8.78 -11.45
C GLU A 20 9.90 -8.13 -11.69
N LYS A 21 10.15 -7.67 -12.92
CA LYS A 21 11.41 -7.03 -13.31
C LYS A 21 11.65 -5.70 -12.60
N LEU A 22 10.61 -4.88 -12.39
CA LEU A 22 10.76 -3.61 -11.65
C LEU A 22 10.96 -3.88 -10.16
N VAL A 23 10.17 -4.78 -9.57
CA VAL A 23 10.30 -5.18 -8.17
C VAL A 23 11.70 -5.70 -7.90
N SER A 24 12.23 -6.56 -8.77
CA SER A 24 13.58 -7.11 -8.66
C SER A 24 14.66 -6.03 -8.78
N ILE A 25 14.59 -5.15 -9.80
CA ILE A 25 15.56 -4.05 -9.98
C ILE A 25 15.63 -3.14 -8.75
N PHE A 26 14.48 -2.78 -8.18
CA PHE A 26 14.47 -1.92 -7.00
C PHE A 26 14.87 -2.68 -5.74
N SER A 27 14.53 -3.97 -5.63
CA SER A 27 14.96 -4.80 -4.50
C SER A 27 16.49 -4.91 -4.41
N GLU A 28 17.21 -4.92 -5.53
CA GLU A 28 18.68 -4.97 -5.55
C GLU A 28 19.35 -3.74 -4.92
N VAL A 29 18.68 -2.58 -4.92
CA VAL A 29 19.23 -1.30 -4.46
C VAL A 29 18.54 -0.73 -3.22
N SER A 30 17.57 -1.46 -2.66
CA SER A 30 16.75 -1.02 -1.53
C SER A 30 16.96 -1.90 -0.31
N ASP A 31 16.94 -1.29 0.88
CA ASP A 31 16.81 -2.06 2.12
C ASP A 31 15.37 -2.58 2.29
N GLN A 32 14.40 -1.83 1.75
CA GLN A 32 12.97 -2.13 1.86
C GLN A 32 12.15 -1.41 0.77
N LEU A 33 11.04 -2.01 0.34
CA LEU A 33 10.10 -1.41 -0.62
C LEU A 33 8.80 -0.93 0.06
N LEU A 34 8.27 0.21 -0.38
CA LEU A 34 6.91 0.64 -0.05
C LEU A 34 6.02 0.52 -1.28
N ILE A 35 5.00 -0.32 -1.19
CA ILE A 35 4.03 -0.55 -2.27
C ILE A 35 2.82 0.35 -2.03
N ASP A 36 2.77 1.49 -2.72
CA ASP A 36 1.76 2.52 -2.52
C ASP A 36 0.63 2.47 -3.57
N ALA A 37 -0.53 2.10 -3.05
CA ALA A 37 -1.80 2.06 -3.73
C ALA A 37 -2.46 3.44 -3.82
N LYS A 38 -2.20 4.16 -4.92
CA LYS A 38 -2.94 5.40 -5.23
C LYS A 38 -4.35 5.07 -5.76
N PRO A 39 -5.40 5.84 -5.45
CA PRO A 39 -6.72 5.65 -6.08
C PRO A 39 -6.69 6.03 -7.58
N PRO A 40 -7.61 5.45 -8.40
CA PRO A 40 -7.67 5.72 -9.84
C PRO A 40 -7.90 7.22 -10.16
N LYS A 41 -7.26 7.68 -11.25
CA LYS A 41 -7.23 9.08 -11.71
C LYS A 41 -8.58 9.69 -12.11
N SER A 42 -9.65 8.89 -12.24
CA SER A 42 -11.02 9.41 -12.48
C SER A 42 -11.64 10.09 -11.26
N SER A 43 -10.91 10.13 -10.14
CA SER A 43 -11.27 10.90 -8.96
C SER A 43 -10.97 12.39 -9.17
N ILE A 44 -12.02 13.20 -9.20
CA ILE A 44 -11.96 14.67 -9.30
C ILE A 44 -11.37 15.31 -8.02
N LEU A 45 -11.16 14.53 -6.96
CA LEU A 45 -10.57 14.98 -5.69
C LEU A 45 -9.33 14.15 -5.31
N PRO A 46 -8.25 14.79 -4.83
CA PRO A 46 -7.09 14.08 -4.32
C PRO A 46 -7.46 13.35 -3.02
N GLY A 47 -7.64 12.02 -3.11
CA GLY A 47 -7.90 11.13 -1.98
C GLY A 47 -9.38 10.88 -1.68
N GLY A 48 -9.69 9.65 -1.25
CA GLY A 48 -10.97 9.29 -0.62
C GLY A 48 -12.20 9.23 -1.53
N ASN A 49 -12.31 8.23 -2.42
CA ASN A 49 -13.54 7.96 -3.19
C ASN A 49 -14.16 6.57 -2.95
N GLY A 50 -13.71 5.84 -1.91
CA GLY A 50 -14.27 4.53 -1.59
C GLY A 50 -13.97 3.41 -2.59
N LEU A 51 -13.22 3.69 -3.66
CA LEU A 51 -12.58 2.66 -4.48
C LEU A 51 -11.28 2.26 -3.80
N SER A 52 -11.34 1.18 -3.02
CA SER A 52 -10.16 0.48 -2.52
C SER A 52 -9.28 0.11 -3.71
N PHE A 53 -7.96 0.27 -3.55
CA PHE A 53 -7.01 -0.30 -4.50
C PHE A 53 -7.26 -1.79 -4.68
N ASP A 54 -7.07 -2.26 -5.91
CA ASP A 54 -7.16 -3.67 -6.21
C ASP A 54 -5.88 -4.37 -5.75
N TRP A 55 -5.85 -4.77 -4.48
CA TRP A 55 -4.76 -5.54 -3.89
C TRP A 55 -4.49 -6.86 -4.63
N ASN A 56 -5.38 -7.33 -5.51
CA ASN A 56 -5.12 -8.47 -6.37
C ASN A 56 -3.94 -8.25 -7.34
N LEU A 57 -3.58 -7.00 -7.64
CA LEU A 57 -2.43 -6.69 -8.50
C LEU A 57 -1.10 -7.21 -7.94
N ILE A 58 -1.01 -7.40 -6.62
CA ILE A 58 0.23 -7.82 -5.95
C ILE A 58 0.12 -9.17 -5.23
N LYS A 59 -1.03 -9.84 -5.32
CA LYS A 59 -1.33 -11.09 -4.61
C LYS A 59 -0.35 -12.23 -4.86
N ASN A 60 0.34 -12.22 -6.00
CA ASN A 60 1.28 -13.28 -6.41
C ASN A 60 2.67 -12.73 -6.76
N ILE A 61 3.02 -11.54 -6.26
CA ILE A 61 4.36 -10.98 -6.48
C ILE A 61 5.27 -11.50 -5.36
N GLU A 62 6.38 -12.11 -5.74
CA GLU A 62 7.48 -12.38 -4.82
C GLU A 62 8.34 -11.12 -4.68
N PHE A 63 8.67 -10.77 -3.44
CA PHE A 63 9.52 -9.63 -3.13
C PHE A 63 10.85 -10.14 -2.57
N ASP A 64 11.94 -9.80 -3.25
CA ASP A 64 13.30 -10.24 -2.90
C ASP A 64 13.88 -9.52 -1.66
N CYS A 65 13.19 -8.48 -1.19
CA CYS A 65 13.54 -7.73 0.02
C CYS A 65 12.30 -7.43 0.86
N PRO A 66 12.47 -7.01 2.14
CA PRO A 66 11.36 -6.58 2.97
C PRO A 66 10.50 -5.52 2.27
N TRP A 67 9.20 -5.52 2.52
CA TRP A 67 8.30 -4.53 1.93
C TRP A 67 7.15 -4.19 2.88
N LEU A 68 6.52 -3.02 2.66
CA LEU A 68 5.29 -2.62 3.33
C LEU A 68 4.19 -2.30 2.31
N LEU A 69 2.95 -2.56 2.71
CA LEU A 69 1.77 -2.17 1.97
C LEU A 69 1.27 -0.80 2.44
N ALA A 70 1.09 0.14 1.52
CA ALA A 70 0.52 1.46 1.78
C ALA A 70 -0.76 1.67 0.97
N GLY A 71 -1.38 2.84 1.16
CA GLY A 71 -2.46 3.35 0.31
C GLY A 71 -3.86 2.92 0.76
N GLY A 72 -4.60 3.89 1.32
CA GLY A 72 -6.03 3.74 1.65
C GLY A 72 -6.37 2.76 2.78
N LEU A 73 -5.37 2.25 3.51
CA LEU A 73 -5.55 1.34 4.63
C LEU A 73 -6.25 2.03 5.81
N ASN A 74 -7.16 1.31 6.45
CA ASN A 74 -7.89 1.69 7.65
C ASN A 74 -8.39 0.44 8.40
N SER A 75 -9.00 0.63 9.58
CA SER A 75 -9.42 -0.48 10.44
C SER A 75 -10.51 -1.38 9.85
N LYS A 76 -11.14 -0.99 8.73
CA LYS A 76 -12.17 -1.79 8.07
C LYS A 76 -11.64 -2.65 6.93
N ASN A 77 -10.46 -2.35 6.39
CA ASN A 77 -9.96 -3.00 5.17
C ASN A 77 -8.55 -3.61 5.32
N ALA A 78 -7.80 -3.30 6.37
CA ALA A 78 -6.42 -3.74 6.53
C ALA A 78 -6.28 -5.26 6.66
N ALA A 79 -7.15 -5.94 7.41
CA ALA A 79 -7.13 -7.40 7.53
C ALA A 79 -7.29 -8.09 6.17
N ASN A 80 -8.27 -7.65 5.36
CA ASN A 80 -8.46 -8.16 4.01
C ASN A 80 -7.26 -7.84 3.09
N ALA A 81 -6.60 -6.69 3.27
CA ALA A 81 -5.40 -6.33 2.53
C ALA A 81 -4.25 -7.30 2.84
N ILE A 82 -4.05 -7.61 4.13
CA ILE A 82 -3.06 -8.59 4.61
C ILE A 82 -3.38 -9.96 4.01
N ASP A 83 -4.61 -10.45 4.15
CA ASP A 83 -5.02 -11.77 3.66
C ASP A 83 -4.84 -11.92 2.14
N LEU A 84 -5.10 -10.86 1.38
CA LEU A 84 -4.97 -10.88 -0.08
C LEU A 84 -3.53 -10.82 -0.57
N THR A 85 -2.62 -10.18 0.18
CA THR A 85 -1.29 -9.82 -0.33
C THR A 85 -0.15 -10.51 0.40
N GLY A 86 -0.41 -11.08 1.58
CA GLY A 86 0.62 -11.60 2.47
C GLY A 86 1.48 -10.51 3.14
N ALA A 87 1.06 -9.24 3.09
CA ALA A 87 1.79 -8.13 3.69
C ALA A 87 1.98 -8.37 5.20
N THR A 88 3.22 -8.30 5.66
CA THR A 88 3.57 -8.39 7.09
C THR A 88 3.85 -7.02 7.72
N GLN A 89 3.89 -5.98 6.90
CA GLN A 89 4.13 -4.59 7.31
C GLN A 89 3.16 -3.67 6.57
N LEU A 90 2.57 -2.72 7.30
CA LEU A 90 1.60 -1.75 6.77
C LEU A 90 2.09 -0.33 7.04
N ASP A 91 1.90 0.57 6.07
CA ASP A 91 2.10 2.01 6.22
C ASP A 91 0.75 2.73 6.26
N LEU A 92 0.55 3.55 7.30
CA LEU A 92 -0.71 4.23 7.57
C LEU A 92 -0.54 5.74 7.54
N SER A 93 -1.33 6.38 6.68
CA SER A 93 -1.44 7.82 6.64
C SER A 93 -2.85 8.29 7.02
N SER A 94 -3.71 8.60 6.04
CA SER A 94 -5.02 9.24 6.27
C SER A 94 -6.07 8.35 6.97
N GLY A 95 -5.95 7.02 6.89
CA GLY A 95 -6.91 6.10 7.51
C GLY A 95 -7.01 6.19 9.03
N VAL A 96 -6.02 6.80 9.68
CA VAL A 96 -5.95 7.02 11.14
C VAL A 96 -5.94 8.51 11.51
N GLU A 97 -6.35 9.38 10.59
CA GLU A 97 -6.44 10.82 10.82
C GLU A 97 -7.88 11.26 11.16
N ARG A 98 -8.03 12.25 12.05
CA ARG A 98 -9.33 12.93 12.26
C ARG A 98 -9.58 14.05 11.26
N SER A 99 -8.49 14.67 10.78
CA SER A 99 -8.46 15.68 9.73
C SER A 99 -7.10 15.63 9.03
N PRO A 100 -6.94 16.12 7.79
CA PRO A 100 -5.68 16.01 7.05
C PRO A 100 -4.45 16.43 7.86
N GLY A 101 -3.49 15.52 7.99
CA GLY A 101 -2.24 15.75 8.74
C GLY A 101 -2.38 15.70 10.27
N VAL A 102 -3.56 15.38 10.80
CA VAL A 102 -3.82 15.31 12.25
C VAL A 102 -4.27 13.89 12.63
N LYS A 103 -3.35 13.15 13.25
CA LYS A 103 -3.60 11.79 13.74
C LYS A 103 -4.66 11.75 14.86
N ASP A 104 -5.38 10.64 14.92
CA ASP A 104 -6.39 10.36 15.94
C ASP A 104 -6.00 9.10 16.71
N GLU A 105 -5.70 9.25 18.01
CA GLU A 105 -5.27 8.17 18.89
C GLU A 105 -6.31 7.03 18.97
N ASN A 106 -7.61 7.35 18.96
CA ASN A 106 -8.67 6.34 18.99
C ASN A 106 -8.73 5.57 17.69
N LYS A 107 -8.50 6.24 16.55
CA LYS A 107 -8.42 5.54 15.25
C LYS A 107 -7.19 4.66 15.16
N ILE A 108 -6.04 5.11 15.69
CA ILE A 108 -4.83 4.29 15.77
C ILE A 108 -5.11 3.06 16.64
N ALA A 109 -5.66 3.23 17.84
CA ALA A 109 -5.99 2.11 18.73
C ALA A 109 -6.99 1.14 18.09
N SER A 110 -8.03 1.66 17.43
CA SER A 110 -9.00 0.86 16.69
C SER A 110 -8.36 0.11 15.51
N PHE A 111 -7.38 0.72 14.84
CA PHE A 111 -6.64 0.07 13.77
C PHE A 111 -5.80 -1.08 14.30
N MET A 112 -5.00 -0.83 15.35
CA MET A 112 -4.15 -1.86 15.97
C MET A 112 -4.95 -3.04 16.53
N SER A 113 -6.20 -2.81 16.93
CA SER A 113 -7.09 -3.87 17.42
C SER A 113 -7.82 -4.64 16.32
N SER A 114 -7.73 -4.19 15.07
CA SER A 114 -8.48 -4.76 13.93
C SER A 114 -7.68 -5.71 13.05
N ILE A 115 -6.37 -5.83 13.31
CA ILE A 115 -5.42 -6.65 12.56
C ILE A 115 -4.65 -7.59 13.50
#